data_AF-A0A6J6EJN6-F1
#
_entry.id   AF-A0A6J6EJN6-F1
#
_cell.length_a   1.000
_cell.length_b   1.000
_cell.length_c   1.000
_cell.angle_alpha   90.00
_cell.angle_beta   90.00
_cell.angle_gamma   90.00
#
_symmetry.space_group_name_H-M   'P 1'
#
loop_
_entity.id
_entity.type
_entity.pdbx_description
1 polymer ?
#
loop_
_entity_poly.entity_id
_entity_poly.type
_entity_poly.pdbx_seq_one_letter_code
_entity_poly.pdbx_strand_id
1 'polypeptide(L)'
;MGTVAAGVSKAHADVVLISGHDGGTGASPLTSLKHAGAPWELGLAETQQTLLLNGLRDRIVVQTDGQLKTGRDVMIAALLGAEEYGFATAPLVVSGCIMMRVCHLDTCPVGVATQNPELRKNFSGKPEFVETFFEYIAEEVREILAQLGFKTMQEAIGHVEYLDTRKAIDHWKASGLDLAPLLVRPDVDSPLHNTIKQDHGLENALDNQLISLAAPALEKGESVKIDLPVRNVNRTVGTMLGAEVTRKYGVDGLPSGTIDVVLHGSAGQSLGAFIPSGVSIRLYGDSNDYVGKGISGGRVVVRPDEKASFPSHNNVIAGNVIGYGATSGEIFIRGVVGERFCVRNSGALAIVEGIGDHGCEYMTGGTVIVLGQTGRNFAAGMSGGRAFVLDLEKANVNSEMVDILAVPQDQISNLKNNISMFFTETGSEIAGQLLKDWEKNLARISLVMPRDYARVLAAMERAEREGLPVDELVMEVAANG
;
A
#
# COMPACT_ATOMS: atom_id res chain seq x y z
N MET A 1 10.24 10.25 -18.80
CA MET A 1 10.13 10.26 -17.32
C MET A 1 9.77 11.64 -16.78
N GLY A 2 10.30 12.73 -17.33
CA GLY A 2 10.14 14.08 -16.80
C GLY A 2 8.68 14.56 -16.73
N THR A 3 7.84 14.23 -17.72
CA THR A 3 6.41 14.55 -17.69
C THR A 3 5.69 13.93 -16.49
N VAL A 4 6.05 12.69 -16.13
CA VAL A 4 5.48 12.00 -14.96
C VAL A 4 5.95 12.67 -13.68
N ALA A 5 7.24 13.00 -13.58
CA ALA A 5 7.79 13.71 -12.42
C ALA A 5 7.12 15.08 -12.19
N ALA A 6 6.83 15.83 -13.26
CA ALA A 6 6.06 17.07 -13.16
C ALA A 6 4.63 16.82 -12.65
N GLY A 7 3.98 15.74 -13.08
CA GLY A 7 2.69 15.31 -12.54
C GLY A 7 2.76 14.94 -11.05
N VAL A 8 3.80 14.21 -10.65
CA VAL A 8 4.05 13.81 -9.25
C VAL A 8 4.26 15.03 -8.35
N SER A 9 5.04 16.02 -8.79
CA SER A 9 5.22 17.29 -8.06
C SER A 9 3.90 18.07 -7.94
N LYS A 10 3.11 18.15 -9.03
CA LYS A 10 1.77 18.77 -9.00
C LYS A 10 0.78 18.00 -8.12
N ALA A 11 1.00 16.71 -7.91
CA ALA A 11 0.22 15.87 -7.00
C ALA A 11 0.69 15.98 -5.54
N HIS A 12 1.47 17.01 -5.21
CA HIS A 12 1.96 17.35 -3.88
C HIS A 12 2.98 16.36 -3.28
N ALA A 13 3.66 15.53 -4.09
CA ALA A 13 4.75 14.73 -3.55
C ALA A 13 5.93 15.62 -3.12
N ASP A 14 6.52 15.32 -1.96
CA ASP A 14 7.73 15.99 -1.47
C ASP A 14 9.01 15.42 -2.11
N VAL A 15 8.95 14.19 -2.62
CA VAL A 15 10.10 13.45 -3.15
C VAL A 15 9.72 12.67 -4.41
N VAL A 16 10.62 12.63 -5.39
CA VAL A 16 10.57 11.70 -6.53
C VAL A 16 11.88 10.94 -6.67
N LEU A 17 11.83 9.60 -6.68
CA LEU A 17 12.99 8.73 -6.91
C LEU A 17 13.04 8.27 -8.35
N ILE A 18 14.17 8.50 -9.01
CA ILE A 18 14.48 7.98 -10.34
C ILE A 18 15.39 6.77 -10.20
N SER A 19 14.84 5.58 -10.45
CA SER A 19 15.60 4.33 -10.39
C SER A 19 16.11 3.88 -11.74
N GLY A 20 17.40 3.56 -11.83
CA GLY A 20 18.04 3.01 -13.01
C GLY A 20 17.63 1.56 -13.30
N HIS A 21 17.72 1.15 -14.57
CA HIS A 21 17.46 -0.24 -15.00
C HIS A 21 18.39 -1.29 -14.38
N ASP A 22 19.48 -0.84 -13.77
CA ASP A 22 20.57 -1.64 -13.24
C ASP A 22 20.41 -1.95 -11.74
N GLY A 23 19.29 -1.52 -11.14
CA GLY A 23 18.89 -1.85 -9.77
C GLY A 23 18.96 -3.35 -9.43
N GLY A 24 19.25 -3.65 -8.17
CA GLY A 24 19.26 -5.02 -7.65
C GLY A 24 17.84 -5.55 -7.37
N THR A 25 17.68 -6.87 -7.39
CA THR A 25 16.43 -7.53 -6.94
C THR A 25 16.73 -8.87 -6.31
N GLY A 26 15.88 -9.29 -5.37
CA GLY A 26 15.87 -10.65 -4.81
C GLY A 26 15.32 -11.69 -5.79
N ALA A 27 14.31 -11.32 -6.60
CA ALA A 27 13.68 -12.18 -7.59
C ALA A 27 13.01 -11.34 -8.69
N SER A 28 13.26 -11.66 -9.95
CA SER A 28 12.59 -11.04 -11.10
C SER A 28 12.77 -11.91 -12.35
N PRO A 29 11.82 -11.89 -13.31
CA PRO A 29 12.05 -12.50 -14.61
C PRO A 29 13.34 -11.97 -15.26
N LEU A 30 14.11 -12.87 -15.86
CA LEU A 30 15.37 -12.51 -16.53
C LEU A 30 15.14 -11.52 -17.68
N THR A 31 14.00 -11.63 -18.37
CA THR A 31 13.60 -10.72 -19.44
C THR A 31 13.46 -9.29 -18.92
N SER A 32 12.80 -9.09 -17.78
CA SER A 32 12.67 -7.78 -17.13
C SER A 32 14.04 -7.21 -16.75
N LEU A 33 14.91 -8.04 -16.15
CA LEU A 33 16.27 -7.62 -15.74
C LEU A 33 17.16 -7.17 -16.89
N LYS A 34 16.92 -7.67 -18.11
CA LYS A 34 17.76 -7.39 -19.28
C LYS A 34 17.16 -6.37 -20.22
N HIS A 35 15.84 -6.18 -20.20
CA HIS A 35 15.13 -5.48 -21.27
C HIS A 35 14.09 -4.46 -20.79
N ALA A 36 13.89 -4.28 -19.48
CA ALA A 36 13.01 -3.24 -18.95
C ALA A 36 13.82 -2.15 -18.24
N GLY A 37 13.41 -0.89 -18.44
CA GLY A 37 14.04 0.29 -17.85
C GLY A 37 15.08 0.97 -18.76
N ALA A 38 15.57 2.12 -18.30
CA ALA A 38 16.64 2.89 -18.93
C ALA A 38 17.69 3.31 -17.88
N PRO A 39 18.89 3.77 -18.29
CA PRO A 39 19.89 4.32 -17.38
C PRO A 39 19.33 5.49 -16.57
N TRP A 40 19.70 5.57 -15.30
CA TRP A 40 19.20 6.61 -14.40
C TRP A 40 19.66 8.00 -14.86
N GLU A 41 20.81 8.11 -15.52
CA GLU A 41 21.34 9.37 -16.07
C GLU A 41 20.35 10.01 -17.05
N LEU A 42 19.69 9.21 -17.89
CA LEU A 42 18.69 9.69 -18.84
C LEU A 42 17.45 10.19 -18.11
N GLY A 43 16.91 9.38 -17.21
CA GLY A 43 15.69 9.69 -16.48
C GLY A 43 15.87 10.88 -15.54
N LEU A 44 17.03 11.00 -14.92
CA LEU A 44 17.39 12.05 -13.98
C LEU A 44 17.54 13.39 -14.71
N ALA A 45 18.32 13.43 -15.79
CA ALA A 45 18.47 14.62 -16.61
C ALA A 45 17.13 15.12 -17.17
N GLU A 46 16.32 14.23 -17.74
CA GLU A 46 14.99 14.57 -18.26
C GLU A 46 14.07 15.12 -17.15
N THR A 47 14.13 14.54 -15.95
CA THR A 47 13.37 14.97 -14.78
C THR A 47 13.80 16.37 -14.33
N GLN A 48 15.11 16.59 -14.17
CA GLN A 48 15.67 17.89 -13.80
C GLN A 48 15.22 18.98 -14.79
N GLN A 49 15.45 18.76 -16.09
CA GLN A 49 15.09 19.71 -17.13
C GLN A 49 13.59 20.01 -17.14
N THR A 50 12.74 18.97 -17.05
CA THR A 50 11.28 19.15 -17.10
C THR A 50 10.76 19.91 -15.89
N LEU A 51 11.27 19.61 -14.69
CA LEU A 51 10.85 20.30 -13.47
C LEU A 51 11.26 21.79 -13.50
N LEU A 52 12.46 22.10 -14.00
CA LEU A 52 12.92 23.48 -14.20
C LEU A 52 12.02 24.23 -15.20
N LEU A 53 11.77 23.64 -16.37
CA LEU A 53 10.94 24.24 -17.43
C LEU A 53 9.49 24.51 -16.97
N ASN A 54 9.00 23.79 -15.96
CA ASN A 54 7.64 23.95 -15.43
C ASN A 54 7.58 24.77 -14.13
N GLY A 55 8.71 25.25 -13.60
CA GLY A 55 8.75 25.98 -12.33
C GLY A 55 8.32 25.12 -11.13
N LEU A 56 8.66 23.83 -11.15
CA LEU A 56 8.28 22.84 -10.13
C LEU A 56 9.49 22.30 -9.35
N ARG A 57 10.71 22.67 -9.73
CA ARG A 57 11.93 22.10 -9.15
C ARG A 57 12.16 22.52 -7.70
N ASP A 58 11.64 23.68 -7.32
CA ASP A 58 11.75 24.32 -6.02
C ASP A 58 11.10 23.52 -4.87
N ARG A 59 10.12 22.67 -5.15
CA ARG A 59 9.21 22.06 -4.15
C ARG A 59 9.28 20.53 -4.05
N ILE A 60 10.15 19.89 -4.81
CA ILE A 60 10.31 18.43 -4.78
C ILE A 60 11.78 18.06 -4.70
N VAL A 61 12.11 17.13 -3.81
CA VAL A 61 13.44 16.50 -3.72
C VAL A 61 13.55 15.45 -4.82
N VAL A 62 14.62 15.50 -5.61
CA VAL A 62 14.89 14.48 -6.63
C VAL A 62 15.93 13.50 -6.10
N GLN A 63 15.57 12.23 -5.97
CA GLN A 63 16.48 11.16 -5.57
C GLN A 63 16.86 10.31 -6.78
N THR A 64 18.01 9.64 -6.72
CA THR A 64 18.37 8.63 -7.72
C THR A 64 19.00 7.40 -7.09
N ASP A 65 18.75 6.24 -7.67
CA ASP A 65 19.48 5.00 -7.40
C ASP A 65 19.73 4.21 -8.69
N GLY A 66 20.56 3.17 -8.59
CA GLY A 66 21.00 2.38 -9.75
C GLY A 66 22.50 2.13 -9.72
N GLN A 67 22.91 1.03 -9.10
CA GLN A 67 24.31 0.59 -8.97
C GLN A 67 25.34 1.67 -8.53
N LEU A 68 24.92 2.72 -7.83
CA LEU A 68 25.84 3.70 -7.26
C LEU A 68 26.84 2.98 -6.32
N LYS A 69 28.13 3.21 -6.54
CA LYS A 69 29.22 2.51 -5.83
C LYS A 69 30.31 3.42 -5.32
N THR A 70 30.44 4.61 -5.89
CA THR A 70 31.58 5.51 -5.67
C THR A 70 31.11 6.94 -5.39
N GLY A 71 31.97 7.75 -4.78
CA GLY A 71 31.74 9.18 -4.63
C GLY A 71 31.63 9.89 -5.98
N ARG A 72 32.35 9.41 -7.01
CA ARG A 72 32.17 9.88 -8.39
C ARG A 72 30.75 9.68 -8.91
N ASP A 73 30.13 8.52 -8.65
CA ASP A 73 28.75 8.26 -9.09
C ASP A 73 27.77 9.24 -8.43
N VAL A 74 27.95 9.49 -7.12
CA VAL A 74 27.19 10.50 -6.36
C VAL A 74 27.35 11.88 -6.99
N MET A 75 28.57 12.27 -7.33
CA MET A 75 28.83 13.59 -7.93
C MET A 75 28.20 13.73 -9.32
N ILE A 76 28.22 12.69 -10.15
CA ILE A 76 27.52 12.74 -11.45
C ILE A 76 26.02 12.88 -11.24
N ALA A 77 25.44 12.12 -10.32
CA ALA A 77 24.03 12.25 -9.95
C ALA A 77 23.69 13.68 -9.46
N ALA A 78 24.53 14.26 -8.61
CA ALA A 78 24.37 15.63 -8.12
C ALA A 78 24.34 16.63 -9.28
N LEU A 79 25.34 16.59 -10.16
CA LEU A 79 25.47 17.50 -11.31
C LEU A 79 24.30 17.34 -12.30
N LEU A 80 23.71 16.14 -12.40
CA LEU A 80 22.50 15.88 -13.19
C LEU A 80 21.19 16.30 -12.49
N GLY A 81 21.24 16.68 -11.21
CA GLY A 81 20.11 17.30 -10.50
C GLY A 81 19.56 16.51 -9.30
N ALA A 82 20.18 15.38 -8.91
CA ALA A 82 19.77 14.65 -7.71
C ALA A 82 20.23 15.35 -6.42
N GLU A 83 19.46 15.17 -5.36
CA GLU A 83 19.71 15.68 -4.01
C GLU A 83 19.97 14.56 -3.00
N GLU A 84 19.41 13.36 -3.24
CA GLU A 84 19.65 12.18 -2.41
C GLU A 84 19.98 10.96 -3.28
N TYR A 85 20.77 10.04 -2.71
CA TYR A 85 21.46 8.98 -3.44
C TYR A 85 21.18 7.63 -2.77
N GLY A 86 20.45 6.77 -3.46
CA GLY A 86 20.10 5.44 -2.97
C GLY A 86 21.18 4.41 -3.24
N PHE A 87 21.61 3.70 -2.19
CA PHE A 87 22.55 2.59 -2.27
C PHE A 87 21.90 1.31 -1.75
N ALA A 88 21.95 0.24 -2.54
CA ALA A 88 21.43 -1.07 -2.13
C ALA A 88 22.49 -2.17 -2.25
N THR A 89 22.96 -2.46 -3.47
CA THR A 89 23.87 -3.58 -3.70
C THR A 89 25.25 -3.38 -3.04
N ALA A 90 25.82 -2.17 -3.07
CA ALA A 90 27.12 -1.93 -2.44
C ALA A 90 27.09 -2.14 -0.91
N PRO A 91 26.11 -1.60 -0.16
CA PRO A 91 25.91 -1.94 1.25
C PRO A 91 25.73 -3.44 1.51
N LEU A 92 24.98 -4.16 0.65
CA LEU A 92 24.84 -5.62 0.76
C LEU A 92 26.19 -6.34 0.60
N VAL A 93 27.04 -5.91 -0.34
CA VAL A 93 28.38 -6.48 -0.56
C VAL A 93 29.28 -6.23 0.64
N VAL A 94 29.28 -5.01 1.17
CA VAL A 94 30.03 -4.63 2.37
C VAL A 94 29.55 -5.41 3.61
N SER A 95 28.26 -5.74 3.67
CA SER A 95 27.69 -6.62 4.70
C SER A 95 27.92 -8.12 4.47
N GLY A 96 28.63 -8.52 3.41
CA GLY A 96 29.06 -9.91 3.18
C GLY A 96 28.47 -10.59 1.95
N CYS A 97 27.65 -9.91 1.15
CA CYS A 97 27.17 -10.47 -0.12
C CYS A 97 28.34 -10.74 -1.09
N ILE A 98 28.48 -12.01 -1.49
CA ILE A 98 29.51 -12.46 -2.44
C ILE A 98 29.00 -12.52 -3.90
N MET A 99 27.87 -11.86 -4.20
CA MET A 99 27.28 -11.77 -5.55
C MET A 99 26.98 -13.12 -6.23
N MET A 100 26.57 -14.13 -5.45
CA MET A 100 26.26 -15.48 -5.95
C MET A 100 24.96 -15.56 -6.80
N ARG A 101 24.06 -14.57 -6.67
CA ARG A 101 22.81 -14.45 -7.46
C ARG A 101 21.80 -15.60 -7.28
N VAL A 102 21.77 -16.20 -6.10
CA VAL A 102 20.80 -17.25 -5.71
C VAL A 102 19.72 -16.75 -4.73
N CYS A 103 19.51 -15.43 -4.67
CA CYS A 103 18.62 -14.79 -3.69
C CYS A 103 17.18 -15.32 -3.73
N HIS A 104 16.67 -15.64 -4.93
CA HIS A 104 15.32 -16.17 -5.17
C HIS A 104 15.14 -17.64 -4.78
N LEU A 105 16.24 -18.34 -4.45
CA LEU A 105 16.23 -19.76 -4.11
C LEU A 105 16.24 -20.02 -2.60
N ASP A 106 16.26 -18.96 -1.78
CA ASP A 106 16.38 -19.05 -0.32
C ASP A 106 17.67 -19.75 0.17
N THR A 107 18.70 -19.87 -0.70
CA THR A 107 19.94 -20.64 -0.45
C THR A 107 21.19 -19.76 -0.31
N CYS A 108 21.04 -18.52 0.16
CA CYS A 108 22.17 -17.61 0.33
C CYS A 108 23.20 -18.17 1.33
N PRO A 109 24.44 -18.48 0.91
CA PRO A 109 25.41 -19.18 1.78
C PRO A 109 25.93 -18.30 2.92
N VAL A 110 25.81 -16.98 2.78
CA VAL A 110 26.33 -15.96 3.71
C VAL A 110 25.22 -15.32 4.55
N GLY A 111 24.02 -15.89 4.55
CA GLY A 111 22.93 -15.44 5.42
C GLY A 111 22.32 -14.08 5.07
N VAL A 112 22.61 -13.51 3.89
CA VAL A 112 22.09 -12.18 3.49
C VAL A 112 20.65 -12.26 2.96
N ALA A 113 20.41 -13.07 1.93
CA ALA A 113 19.11 -13.18 1.27
C ALA A 113 18.52 -14.59 1.45
N THR A 114 18.17 -14.94 2.69
CA THR A 114 17.58 -16.23 3.05
C THR A 114 16.76 -16.12 4.34
N GLN A 115 15.64 -16.83 4.41
CA GLN A 115 14.82 -17.03 5.60
C GLN A 115 15.19 -18.33 6.35
N ASN A 116 15.99 -19.21 5.74
CA ASN A 116 16.46 -20.45 6.35
C ASN A 116 17.27 -20.15 7.64
N PRO A 117 16.83 -20.64 8.81
CA PRO A 117 17.49 -20.35 10.09
C PRO A 117 18.95 -20.79 10.16
N GLU A 118 19.32 -21.91 9.52
CA GLU A 118 20.70 -22.40 9.51
C GLU A 118 21.60 -21.52 8.64
N LEU A 119 21.12 -21.07 7.48
CA LEU A 119 21.89 -20.19 6.61
C LEU A 119 22.01 -18.77 7.17
N ARG A 120 20.99 -18.27 7.87
CA ARG A 120 21.02 -16.96 8.55
C ARG A 120 22.12 -16.86 9.60
N LYS A 121 22.51 -17.98 10.24
CA LYS A 121 23.64 -18.01 11.19
C LYS A 121 24.98 -17.65 10.55
N ASN A 122 25.09 -17.76 9.22
CA ASN A 122 26.31 -17.41 8.49
C ASN A 122 26.45 -15.91 8.23
N PHE A 123 25.43 -15.09 8.57
CA PHE A 123 25.51 -13.65 8.40
C PHE A 123 26.54 -13.04 9.36
N SER A 124 27.55 -12.39 8.79
CA SER A 124 28.67 -11.78 9.52
C SER A 124 28.75 -10.26 9.36
N GLY A 125 27.79 -9.65 8.66
CA GLY A 125 27.71 -8.21 8.47
C GLY A 125 27.48 -7.47 9.78
N LYS A 126 28.10 -6.30 9.90
CA LYS A 126 27.95 -5.43 11.08
C LYS A 126 27.63 -4.00 10.65
N PRO A 127 26.89 -3.23 11.47
CA PRO A 127 26.60 -1.82 11.18
C PRO A 127 27.86 -1.00 10.84
N GLU A 128 28.96 -1.24 11.56
CA GLU A 128 30.21 -0.49 11.40
C GLU A 128 30.81 -0.65 10.00
N PHE A 129 30.55 -1.77 9.32
CA PHE A 129 31.01 -1.96 7.93
C PHE A 129 30.29 -0.99 6.99
N VAL A 130 28.99 -0.80 7.19
CA VAL A 130 28.15 0.10 6.38
C VAL A 130 28.48 1.55 6.70
N GLU A 131 28.67 1.90 7.98
CA GLU A 131 29.12 3.22 8.41
C GLU A 131 30.45 3.59 7.74
N THR A 132 31.47 2.73 7.87
CA THR A 132 32.79 2.94 7.25
C THR A 132 32.69 3.11 5.73
N PHE A 133 31.84 2.33 5.06
CA PHE A 133 31.61 2.47 3.61
C PHE A 133 31.08 3.86 3.27
N PHE A 134 30.05 4.34 3.97
CA PHE A 134 29.49 5.67 3.69
C PHE A 134 30.42 6.81 4.09
N GLU A 135 31.27 6.64 5.11
CA GLU A 135 32.34 7.60 5.43
C GLU A 135 33.33 7.75 4.27
N TYR A 136 33.74 6.64 3.63
CA TYR A 136 34.62 6.67 2.46
C TYR A 136 33.94 7.30 1.24
N ILE A 137 32.67 6.98 0.97
CA ILE A 137 31.90 7.63 -0.09
C ILE A 137 31.82 9.13 0.16
N ALA A 138 31.53 9.55 1.39
CA ALA A 138 31.44 10.95 1.75
C ALA A 138 32.80 11.68 1.63
N GLU A 139 33.92 11.03 1.96
CA GLU A 139 35.26 11.61 1.75
C GLU A 139 35.55 11.79 0.27
N GLU A 140 35.34 10.78 -0.57
CA GLU A 140 35.54 10.88 -2.01
C GLU A 140 34.68 12.00 -2.63
N VAL A 141 33.43 12.15 -2.17
CA VAL A 141 32.56 13.27 -2.56
C VAL A 141 33.16 14.62 -2.18
N ARG A 142 33.68 14.78 -0.95
CA ARG A 142 34.33 16.03 -0.52
C ARG A 142 35.56 16.35 -1.35
N GLU A 143 36.38 15.35 -1.65
CA GLU A 143 37.56 15.50 -2.50
C GLU A 143 37.18 15.98 -3.91
N ILE A 144 36.13 15.42 -4.51
CA ILE A 144 35.66 15.82 -5.84
C ILE A 144 35.02 17.22 -5.81
N LEU A 145 34.20 17.55 -4.80
CA LEU A 145 33.65 18.90 -4.63
C LEU A 145 34.77 19.94 -4.58
N ALA A 146 35.81 19.68 -3.78
CA ALA A 146 36.98 20.56 -3.67
C ALA A 146 37.72 20.72 -5.01
N GLN A 147 37.84 19.64 -5.80
CA GLN A 147 38.44 19.70 -7.14
C GLN A 147 37.62 20.53 -8.13
N LEU A 148 36.29 20.49 -8.03
CA LEU A 148 35.37 21.27 -8.89
C LEU A 148 35.19 22.72 -8.40
N GLY A 149 35.64 23.03 -7.18
CA GLY A 149 35.58 24.37 -6.60
C GLY A 149 34.29 24.67 -5.81
N PHE A 150 33.49 23.65 -5.51
CA PHE A 150 32.28 23.77 -4.68
C PHE A 150 32.61 23.51 -3.20
N LYS A 151 31.97 24.24 -2.29
CA LYS A 151 32.15 24.04 -0.84
C LYS A 151 31.12 23.08 -0.25
N THR A 152 29.94 23.00 -0.87
CA THR A 152 28.82 22.20 -0.39
C THR A 152 28.22 21.40 -1.54
N MET A 153 27.52 20.30 -1.22
CA MET A 153 26.82 19.51 -2.22
C MET A 153 25.76 20.36 -2.95
N GLN A 154 25.01 21.17 -2.20
CA GLN A 154 23.95 22.02 -2.72
C GLN A 154 24.44 22.98 -3.82
N GLU A 155 25.66 23.50 -3.70
CA GLU A 155 26.28 24.34 -4.73
C GLU A 155 26.57 23.61 -6.04
N ALA A 156 26.72 22.27 -6.01
CA ALA A 156 26.99 21.47 -7.20
C ALA A 156 25.71 20.96 -7.89
N ILE A 157 24.58 20.89 -7.19
CA ILE A 157 23.39 20.21 -7.72
C ILE A 157 22.86 20.90 -8.98
N GLY A 158 22.68 20.12 -10.04
CA GLY A 158 22.16 20.59 -11.33
C GLY A 158 23.16 21.36 -12.21
N HIS A 159 24.43 21.47 -11.80
CA HIS A 159 25.49 22.10 -12.58
C HIS A 159 26.08 21.16 -13.64
N VAL A 160 25.24 20.76 -14.60
CA VAL A 160 25.56 19.78 -15.65
C VAL A 160 26.75 20.19 -16.54
N GLU A 161 27.06 21.49 -16.61
CA GLU A 161 28.19 22.04 -17.37
C GLU A 161 29.57 21.57 -16.88
N TYR A 162 29.67 21.01 -15.67
CA TYR A 162 30.90 20.43 -15.14
C TYR A 162 31.17 18.99 -15.62
N LEU A 163 30.24 18.38 -16.38
CA LEU A 163 30.41 17.04 -16.94
C LEU A 163 31.16 17.08 -18.28
N ASP A 164 32.36 16.49 -18.33
CA ASP A 164 33.10 16.27 -19.57
C ASP A 164 32.76 14.91 -20.20
N THR A 165 32.02 14.93 -21.31
CA THR A 165 31.56 13.73 -22.02
C THR A 165 32.32 13.40 -23.29
N ARG A 166 33.38 14.16 -23.63
CA ARG A 166 34.16 13.98 -24.87
C ARG A 166 34.66 12.55 -25.04
N LYS A 167 35.22 11.97 -23.98
CA LYS A 167 35.72 10.57 -24.00
C LYS A 167 34.64 9.54 -24.35
N ALA A 168 33.39 9.77 -23.94
CA ALA A 168 32.28 8.86 -24.26
C ALA A 168 31.84 9.01 -25.72
N ILE A 169 31.82 10.23 -26.23
CA ILE A 169 31.46 10.56 -27.62
C ILE A 169 32.52 10.03 -28.59
N ASP A 170 33.81 10.18 -28.26
CA ASP A 170 34.94 9.73 -29.09
C ASP A 170 35.10 8.19 -29.12
N HIS A 171 34.31 7.46 -28.34
CA HIS A 171 34.37 6.00 -28.32
C HIS A 171 33.79 5.41 -29.62
N TRP A 172 34.49 4.46 -30.25
CA TRP A 172 34.10 3.92 -31.56
C TRP A 172 32.69 3.29 -31.60
N LYS A 173 32.23 2.69 -30.49
CA LYS A 173 30.85 2.17 -30.37
C LYS A 173 29.78 3.24 -30.12
N ALA A 174 30.18 4.46 -29.80
CA ALA A 174 29.28 5.59 -29.58
C ALA A 174 28.97 6.35 -30.89
N SER A 175 29.51 5.90 -32.03
CA SER A 175 29.16 6.44 -33.35
C SER A 175 27.65 6.42 -33.55
N GLY A 176 27.03 7.60 -33.60
CA GLY A 176 25.57 7.78 -33.71
C GLY A 176 24.84 8.11 -32.40
N LEU A 177 25.52 8.21 -31.26
CA LEU A 177 24.95 8.64 -29.98
C LEU A 177 25.18 10.14 -29.76
N ASP A 178 24.09 10.91 -29.61
CA ASP A 178 24.14 12.31 -29.21
C ASP A 178 23.60 12.48 -27.78
N LEU A 179 24.50 12.75 -26.84
CA LEU A 179 24.17 13.00 -25.43
C LEU A 179 23.97 14.49 -25.13
N ALA A 180 24.22 15.39 -26.09
CA ALA A 180 24.12 16.82 -25.87
C ALA A 180 22.76 17.25 -25.31
N PRO A 181 21.59 16.71 -25.76
CA PRO A 181 20.29 17.11 -25.22
C PRO A 181 20.12 16.87 -23.72
N LEU A 182 20.85 15.90 -23.14
CA LEU A 182 20.77 15.56 -21.71
C LEU A 182 21.65 16.47 -20.86
N LEU A 183 22.69 17.05 -21.47
CA LEU A 183 23.73 17.84 -20.82
C LEU A 183 23.46 19.34 -20.97
N VAL A 184 22.20 19.72 -21.12
CA VAL A 184 21.77 21.12 -21.21
C VAL A 184 21.08 21.50 -19.92
N ARG A 185 21.57 22.57 -19.31
CA ARG A 185 20.81 23.33 -18.33
C ARG A 185 19.82 24.22 -19.09
N PRO A 186 18.50 24.08 -18.88
CA PRO A 186 17.52 24.98 -19.48
C PRO A 186 17.78 26.43 -19.02
N ASP A 187 17.69 27.38 -19.95
CA ASP A 187 17.83 28.82 -19.67
C ASP A 187 16.51 29.36 -19.11
N VAL A 188 16.24 29.04 -17.84
CA VAL A 188 15.05 29.46 -17.09
C VAL A 188 15.44 29.93 -15.70
N ASP A 189 14.71 30.92 -15.19
CA ASP A 189 14.85 31.40 -13.82
C ASP A 189 14.10 30.47 -12.86
N SER A 190 14.76 29.37 -12.46
CA SER A 190 14.24 28.37 -11.52
C SER A 190 15.37 27.87 -10.61
N PRO A 191 15.09 27.61 -9.31
CA PRO A 191 16.03 26.90 -8.45
C PRO A 191 16.43 25.54 -9.04
N LEU A 192 17.71 25.18 -8.90
CA LEU A 192 18.25 23.90 -9.39
C LEU A 192 17.96 22.72 -8.47
N HIS A 193 17.57 23.00 -7.22
CA HIS A 193 17.30 22.03 -6.17
C HIS A 193 16.06 22.44 -5.35
N ASN A 194 15.64 21.61 -4.39
CA ASN A 194 14.52 21.91 -3.52
C ASN A 194 14.87 23.08 -2.59
N THR A 195 13.98 24.06 -2.51
CA THR A 195 14.15 25.28 -1.70
C THR A 195 12.94 25.59 -0.83
N ILE A 196 11.78 25.03 -1.15
CA ILE A 196 10.53 25.23 -0.41
C ILE A 196 9.85 23.89 -0.11
N LYS A 197 8.97 23.88 0.89
CA LYS A 197 8.11 22.72 1.21
C LYS A 197 6.83 22.77 0.38
N GLN A 198 6.23 21.59 0.14
CA GLN A 198 4.90 21.50 -0.45
C GLN A 198 3.84 21.95 0.55
N ASP A 199 2.86 22.70 0.05
CA ASP A 199 1.61 22.92 0.76
C ASP A 199 0.62 21.81 0.39
N HIS A 200 0.19 21.05 1.39
CA HIS A 200 -0.71 19.90 1.24
C HIS A 200 -2.18 20.27 1.51
N GLY A 201 -2.48 21.52 1.90
CA GLY A 201 -3.83 22.01 2.17
C GLY A 201 -4.54 21.31 3.33
N LEU A 202 -3.79 20.71 4.26
CA LEU A 202 -4.32 19.90 5.37
C LEU A 202 -5.10 20.72 6.39
N GLU A 203 -4.88 22.03 6.46
CA GLU A 203 -5.62 22.96 7.32
C GLU A 203 -7.13 23.00 6.99
N ASN A 204 -7.50 22.67 5.74
CA ASN A 204 -8.89 22.65 5.29
C ASN A 204 -9.56 21.27 5.45
N ALA A 205 -8.84 20.27 5.96
CA ALA A 205 -9.38 18.93 6.15
C ALA A 205 -10.47 18.92 7.25
N LEU A 206 -11.56 18.19 7.00
CA LEU A 206 -12.65 18.02 7.97
C LEU A 206 -12.14 17.41 9.29
N ASP A 207 -11.08 16.60 9.23
CA ASP A 207 -10.47 15.99 10.40
C ASP A 207 -9.95 16.99 11.43
N ASN A 208 -9.58 18.23 11.07
CA ASN A 208 -9.22 19.23 12.08
C ASN A 208 -10.38 19.49 13.04
N GLN A 209 -11.62 19.51 12.53
CA GLN A 209 -12.82 19.60 13.34
C GLN A 209 -13.07 18.31 14.13
N LEU A 210 -12.88 17.13 13.51
CA LEU A 210 -13.04 15.84 14.19
C LEU A 210 -12.08 15.70 15.37
N ILE A 211 -10.81 16.05 15.19
CA ILE A 211 -9.78 16.01 16.24
C ILE A 211 -10.14 16.95 17.38
N SER A 212 -10.59 18.17 17.08
CA SER A 212 -11.02 19.13 18.10
C SER A 212 -12.21 18.61 18.92
N LEU A 213 -13.21 18.01 18.27
CA LEU A 213 -14.38 17.46 18.95
C LEU A 213 -14.06 16.16 19.71
N ALA A 214 -13.08 15.39 19.23
CA ALA A 214 -12.62 14.15 19.86
C ALA A 214 -11.62 14.39 21.01
N ALA A 215 -11.30 15.63 21.37
CA ALA A 215 -10.33 15.94 22.42
C ALA A 215 -10.57 15.19 23.74
N PRO A 216 -11.81 15.00 24.26
CA PRO A 216 -12.01 14.22 25.49
C PRO A 216 -11.58 12.74 25.36
N ALA A 217 -11.86 12.12 24.21
CA ALA A 217 -11.42 10.76 23.89
C ALA A 217 -9.91 10.69 23.74
N LEU A 218 -9.33 11.64 23.01
CA LEU A 218 -7.89 11.70 22.80
C LEU A 218 -7.15 12.01 24.09
N GLU A 219 -7.67 12.84 24.98
CA GLU A 219 -6.99 13.24 26.22
C GLU A 219 -7.11 12.20 27.32
N LYS A 220 -8.32 11.65 27.50
CA LYS A 220 -8.72 10.89 28.69
C LYS A 220 -9.30 9.51 28.38
N GLY A 221 -9.50 9.15 27.10
CA GLY A 221 -10.16 7.91 26.71
C GLY A 221 -11.68 7.90 26.95
N GLU A 222 -12.29 9.07 27.11
CA GLU A 222 -13.74 9.20 27.30
C GLU A 222 -14.52 8.90 26.01
N SER A 223 -15.74 8.37 26.13
CA SER A 223 -16.59 8.15 24.95
C SER A 223 -17.11 9.47 24.39
N VAL A 224 -16.94 9.66 23.09
CA VAL A 224 -17.33 10.87 22.34
C VAL A 224 -18.21 10.48 21.16
N LYS A 225 -19.29 11.24 20.98
CA LYS A 225 -20.15 11.18 19.78
C LYS A 225 -20.07 12.49 19.02
N ILE A 226 -19.85 12.39 17.71
CA ILE A 226 -19.73 13.53 16.79
C ILE A 226 -20.77 13.35 15.70
N ASP A 227 -21.48 14.42 15.34
CA ASP A 227 -22.49 14.44 14.28
C ASP A 227 -22.20 15.63 13.36
N LEU A 228 -21.88 15.37 12.10
CA LEU A 228 -21.49 16.39 11.13
C LEU A 228 -21.99 16.12 9.70
N PRO A 229 -22.21 17.16 8.88
CA PRO A 229 -22.41 16.98 7.45
C PRO A 229 -21.10 16.60 6.75
N VAL A 230 -21.20 15.88 5.63
CA VAL A 230 -20.07 15.55 4.75
C VAL A 230 -20.41 15.80 3.28
N ARG A 231 -19.41 16.22 2.49
CA ARG A 231 -19.50 16.45 1.05
C ARG A 231 -18.37 15.74 0.32
N ASN A 232 -18.54 15.50 -0.98
CA ASN A 232 -17.58 14.74 -1.78
C ASN A 232 -16.17 15.36 -1.87
N VAL A 233 -16.05 16.65 -1.55
CA VAL A 233 -14.77 17.37 -1.42
C VAL A 233 -14.02 17.00 -0.13
N ASN A 234 -14.72 16.50 0.89
CA ASN A 234 -14.13 15.99 2.13
C ASN A 234 -13.58 14.59 1.85
N ARG A 235 -12.28 14.52 1.57
CA ARG A 235 -11.54 13.28 1.31
C ARG A 235 -10.86 12.80 2.59
N THR A 236 -10.54 11.51 2.66
CA THR A 236 -9.77 10.88 3.76
C THR A 236 -10.33 11.17 5.15
N VAL A 237 -11.65 11.31 5.26
CA VAL A 237 -12.31 11.68 6.53
C VAL A 237 -12.05 10.60 7.57
N GLY A 238 -11.52 11.02 8.72
CA GLY A 238 -11.16 10.18 9.85
C GLY A 238 -9.69 9.73 9.87
N THR A 239 -8.93 9.89 8.79
CA THR A 239 -7.54 9.43 8.72
C THR A 239 -6.60 10.21 9.65
N MET A 240 -6.70 11.54 9.72
CA MET A 240 -5.86 12.32 10.64
C MET A 240 -6.28 12.10 12.09
N LEU A 241 -7.59 11.95 12.35
CA LEU A 241 -8.09 11.56 13.67
C LEU A 241 -7.51 10.19 14.08
N GLY A 242 -7.53 9.21 13.17
CA GLY A 242 -6.93 7.90 13.40
C GLY A 242 -5.43 7.99 13.72
N ALA A 243 -4.71 8.88 13.03
CA ALA A 243 -3.31 9.14 13.32
C ALA A 243 -3.07 9.71 14.73
N GLU A 244 -3.94 10.61 15.21
CA GLU A 244 -3.87 11.11 16.60
C GLU A 244 -4.12 10.00 17.63
N VAL A 245 -5.09 9.12 17.37
CA VAL A 245 -5.32 7.94 18.22
C VAL A 245 -4.08 7.05 18.24
N THR A 246 -3.52 6.70 17.09
CA THR A 246 -2.33 5.84 17.00
C THR A 246 -1.10 6.49 17.64
N ARG A 247 -0.87 7.80 17.46
CA ARG A 247 0.27 8.50 18.08
C ARG A 247 0.24 8.41 19.60
N LYS A 248 -0.97 8.42 20.19
CA LYS A 248 -1.13 8.45 21.63
C LYS A 248 -1.29 7.06 22.26
N TYR A 249 -1.99 6.15 21.59
CA TYR A 249 -2.36 4.84 22.14
C TYR A 249 -1.67 3.67 21.43
N GLY A 250 -0.86 3.93 20.41
CA GLY A 250 -0.12 2.90 19.68
C GLY A 250 -1.04 1.95 18.91
N VAL A 251 -0.59 0.69 18.81
CA VAL A 251 -1.26 -0.38 18.06
C VAL A 251 -2.57 -0.80 18.71
N ASP A 252 -2.66 -0.76 20.04
CA ASP A 252 -3.86 -1.18 20.78
C ASP A 252 -5.04 -0.21 20.56
N GLY A 253 -4.73 1.05 20.26
CA GLY A 253 -5.73 2.09 20.00
C GLY A 253 -6.60 2.36 21.23
N LEU A 254 -7.86 2.70 20.98
CA LEU A 254 -8.87 2.89 22.02
C LEU A 254 -9.85 1.70 22.06
N PRO A 255 -10.58 1.52 23.17
CA PRO A 255 -11.71 0.59 23.21
C PRO A 255 -12.68 0.84 22.06
N SER A 256 -13.22 -0.22 21.47
CA SER A 256 -14.13 -0.12 20.32
C SER A 256 -15.32 0.82 20.62
N GLY A 257 -15.57 1.77 19.72
CA GLY A 257 -16.65 2.75 19.85
C GLY A 257 -16.38 3.92 20.81
N THR A 258 -15.14 4.11 21.31
CA THR A 258 -14.79 5.29 22.10
C THR A 258 -15.05 6.58 21.32
N ILE A 259 -14.68 6.66 20.04
CA ILE A 259 -15.01 7.80 19.17
C ILE A 259 -15.99 7.32 18.11
N ASP A 260 -17.21 7.87 18.16
CA ASP A 260 -18.30 7.55 17.25
C ASP A 260 -18.65 8.78 16.40
N VAL A 261 -18.32 8.73 15.11
CA VAL A 261 -18.54 9.82 14.16
C VAL A 261 -19.70 9.45 13.24
N VAL A 262 -20.80 10.19 13.36
CA VAL A 262 -21.94 10.14 12.46
C VAL A 262 -21.80 11.23 11.40
N LEU A 263 -21.93 10.83 10.13
CA LEU A 263 -21.83 11.70 8.98
C LEU A 263 -23.11 11.64 8.13
N HIS A 264 -23.55 12.79 7.62
CA HIS A 264 -24.70 12.91 6.74
C HIS A 264 -24.30 13.56 5.41
N GLY A 265 -24.59 12.89 4.29
CA GLY A 265 -24.33 13.39 2.94
C GLY A 265 -23.50 12.44 2.08
N SER A 266 -22.67 12.97 1.19
CA SER A 266 -21.87 12.18 0.26
C SER A 266 -20.39 12.32 0.59
N ALA A 267 -19.72 11.26 1.02
CA ALA A 267 -18.30 11.31 1.38
C ALA A 267 -17.39 11.27 0.13
N GLY A 268 -16.27 11.97 0.21
CA GLY A 268 -15.23 11.91 -0.80
C GLY A 268 -14.47 10.59 -0.79
N GLN A 269 -13.39 10.57 -1.57
CA GLN A 269 -12.49 9.42 -1.68
C GLN A 269 -11.87 9.06 -0.32
N SER A 270 -11.67 7.77 -0.07
CA SER A 270 -10.93 7.23 1.09
C SER A 270 -11.57 7.49 2.46
N LEU A 271 -12.91 7.46 2.55
CA LEU A 271 -13.62 7.53 3.84
C LEU A 271 -13.11 6.48 4.83
N GLY A 272 -12.70 6.89 6.03
CA GLY A 272 -12.25 5.99 7.08
C GLY A 272 -10.97 5.21 6.72
N ALA A 273 -10.12 5.76 5.87
CA ALA A 273 -8.84 5.13 5.56
C ALA A 273 -7.93 5.12 6.81
N PHE A 274 -7.28 3.97 7.05
CA PHE A 274 -6.30 3.74 8.11
C PHE A 274 -6.78 4.00 9.55
N ILE A 275 -8.10 3.94 9.80
CA ILE A 275 -8.61 4.16 11.16
C ILE A 275 -8.29 2.95 12.07
N PRO A 276 -7.74 3.19 13.28
CA PRO A 276 -7.39 2.14 14.24
C PRO A 276 -8.60 1.75 15.10
N SER A 277 -8.40 0.76 15.98
CA SER A 277 -9.39 0.41 17.01
C SER A 277 -9.82 1.63 17.83
N GLY A 278 -11.12 1.70 18.08
CA GLY A 278 -11.78 2.73 18.87
C GLY A 278 -12.34 3.92 18.08
N VAL A 279 -12.09 3.99 16.77
CA VAL A 279 -12.75 4.94 15.87
C VAL A 279 -13.83 4.20 15.05
N SER A 280 -15.05 4.69 15.15
CA SER A 280 -16.21 4.23 14.36
C SER A 280 -16.75 5.38 13.53
N ILE A 281 -16.93 5.18 12.23
CA ILE A 281 -17.55 6.15 11.32
C ILE A 281 -18.83 5.56 10.75
N ARG A 282 -19.94 6.27 10.89
CA ARG A 282 -21.26 5.89 10.36
C ARG A 282 -21.76 6.95 9.40
N LEU A 283 -21.83 6.59 8.13
CA LEU A 283 -22.29 7.46 7.05
C LEU A 283 -23.73 7.13 6.66
N TYR A 284 -24.60 8.12 6.78
CA TYR A 284 -25.95 8.15 6.21
C TYR A 284 -25.90 8.92 4.89
N GLY A 285 -25.90 8.18 3.78
CA GLY A 285 -25.78 8.70 2.42
C GLY A 285 -24.98 7.78 1.52
N ASP A 286 -24.00 8.33 0.80
CA ASP A 286 -23.18 7.61 -0.19
C ASP A 286 -21.71 8.00 -0.11
N SER A 287 -20.80 7.20 -0.70
CA SER A 287 -19.37 7.48 -0.70
C SER A 287 -18.74 7.23 -2.07
N ASN A 288 -17.56 7.80 -2.29
CA ASN A 288 -16.74 7.50 -3.46
C ASN A 288 -15.85 6.25 -3.20
N ASP A 289 -14.76 6.08 -3.96
CA ASP A 289 -13.87 4.91 -3.87
C ASP A 289 -13.06 4.87 -2.56
N TYR A 290 -12.41 3.73 -2.31
CA TYR A 290 -11.44 3.51 -1.24
C TYR A 290 -11.98 3.59 0.20
N VAL A 291 -13.29 3.38 0.40
CA VAL A 291 -13.87 3.27 1.75
C VAL A 291 -13.10 2.23 2.56
N GLY A 292 -12.66 2.57 3.78
CA GLY A 292 -11.91 1.68 4.65
C GLY A 292 -10.55 1.21 4.08
N LYS A 293 -9.94 1.97 3.16
CA LYS A 293 -8.58 1.68 2.66
C LYS A 293 -7.60 1.53 3.83
N GLY A 294 -6.94 0.37 3.90
CA GLY A 294 -5.96 0.06 4.94
C GLY A 294 -6.51 0.14 6.36
N ILE A 295 -7.81 -0.05 6.57
CA ILE A 295 -8.40 -0.06 7.92
C ILE A 295 -7.66 -1.07 8.82
N SER A 296 -7.43 -0.67 10.06
CA SER A 296 -6.50 -1.32 10.99
C SER A 296 -7.10 -1.47 12.40
N GLY A 297 -8.40 -1.77 12.47
CA GLY A 297 -9.10 -2.10 13.70
C GLY A 297 -10.35 -1.27 13.96
N GLY A 298 -10.53 -0.14 13.27
CA GLY A 298 -11.73 0.67 13.40
C GLY A 298 -12.94 0.07 12.67
N ARG A 299 -14.05 0.83 12.66
CA ARG A 299 -15.29 0.46 11.98
C ARG A 299 -15.74 1.55 11.01
N VAL A 300 -16.11 1.17 9.79
CA VAL A 300 -16.79 2.06 8.83
C VAL A 300 -18.13 1.43 8.43
N VAL A 301 -19.20 2.19 8.61
CA VAL A 301 -20.56 1.82 8.22
C VAL A 301 -21.07 2.81 7.18
N VAL A 302 -21.55 2.32 6.04
CA VAL A 302 -22.18 3.13 4.99
C VAL A 302 -23.57 2.59 4.71
N ARG A 303 -24.58 3.44 4.83
CA ARG A 303 -25.98 3.08 4.57
C ARG A 303 -26.72 4.25 3.93
N PRO A 304 -27.81 3.99 3.18
CA PRO A 304 -28.58 5.06 2.57
C PRO A 304 -29.08 6.04 3.62
N ASP A 305 -29.28 7.28 3.20
CA ASP A 305 -29.98 8.29 4.00
C ASP A 305 -31.31 7.72 4.51
N GLU A 306 -31.71 8.12 5.71
CA GLU A 306 -32.91 7.58 6.36
C GLU A 306 -34.20 7.87 5.57
N LYS A 307 -34.19 8.89 4.72
CA LYS A 307 -35.32 9.26 3.86
C LYS A 307 -35.35 8.48 2.54
N ALA A 308 -34.32 7.68 2.25
CA ALA A 308 -34.26 6.87 1.04
C ALA A 308 -35.36 5.79 1.04
N SER A 309 -36.14 5.74 -0.04
CA SER A 309 -37.21 4.76 -0.23
C SER A 309 -36.88 3.67 -1.26
N PHE A 310 -35.69 3.72 -1.87
CA PHE A 310 -35.26 2.76 -2.88
C PHE A 310 -34.62 1.52 -2.24
N PRO A 311 -34.70 0.34 -2.91
CA PRO A 311 -34.06 -0.87 -2.42
C PRO A 311 -32.53 -0.76 -2.49
N SER A 312 -31.85 -0.83 -1.35
CA SER A 312 -30.39 -0.67 -1.25
C SER A 312 -29.62 -1.71 -2.08
N HIS A 313 -30.08 -2.96 -2.11
CA HIS A 313 -29.45 -4.07 -2.83
C HIS A 313 -29.47 -3.94 -4.37
N ASN A 314 -30.20 -2.96 -4.92
CA ASN A 314 -30.23 -2.67 -6.37
C ASN A 314 -29.53 -1.35 -6.73
N ASN A 315 -28.93 -0.65 -5.76
CA ASN A 315 -28.40 0.70 -5.97
C ASN A 315 -26.96 0.81 -5.48
N VAL A 316 -26.13 1.48 -6.28
CA VAL A 316 -24.74 1.75 -5.93
C VAL A 316 -24.68 2.79 -4.82
N ILE A 317 -23.97 2.49 -3.74
CA ILE A 317 -23.80 3.36 -2.58
C ILE A 317 -22.34 3.78 -2.35
N ALA A 318 -21.38 2.99 -2.85
CA ALA A 318 -19.97 3.31 -2.75
C ALA A 318 -19.19 2.88 -4.01
N GLY A 319 -18.03 3.49 -4.22
CA GLY A 319 -17.18 3.26 -5.38
C GLY A 319 -16.39 1.95 -5.34
N ASN A 320 -15.18 2.00 -5.88
CA ASN A 320 -14.29 0.87 -6.11
C ASN A 320 -13.25 0.70 -4.99
N VAL A 321 -12.53 -0.43 -5.01
CA VAL A 321 -11.29 -0.65 -4.25
C VAL A 321 -11.47 -0.42 -2.73
N ILE A 322 -12.65 -0.80 -2.24
CA ILE A 322 -13.04 -0.70 -0.83
C ILE A 322 -12.28 -1.74 -0.01
N GLY A 323 -11.82 -1.39 1.19
CA GLY A 323 -11.08 -2.28 2.07
C GLY A 323 -9.70 -2.68 1.54
N TYR A 324 -9.11 -1.89 0.63
CA TYR A 324 -7.82 -2.19 0.04
C TYR A 324 -6.73 -2.33 1.10
N GLY A 325 -6.10 -3.51 1.18
CA GLY A 325 -4.98 -3.73 2.09
C GLY A 325 -5.36 -3.69 3.58
N ALA A 326 -6.65 -3.87 3.91
CA ALA A 326 -7.13 -3.86 5.28
C ALA A 326 -6.48 -4.98 6.12
N THR A 327 -6.08 -4.68 7.35
CA THR A 327 -5.39 -5.65 8.23
C THR A 327 -6.26 -6.12 9.39
N SER A 328 -7.21 -5.31 9.83
CA SER A 328 -8.20 -5.65 10.86
C SER A 328 -9.33 -4.61 10.87
N GLY A 329 -10.39 -4.84 11.64
CA GLY A 329 -11.54 -3.93 11.73
C GLY A 329 -12.70 -4.35 10.84
N GLU A 330 -13.67 -3.45 10.71
CA GLU A 330 -15.00 -3.77 10.21
C GLU A 330 -15.48 -2.78 9.14
N ILE A 331 -15.98 -3.29 8.02
CA ILE A 331 -16.55 -2.51 6.91
C ILE A 331 -17.96 -3.01 6.61
N PHE A 332 -18.98 -2.22 6.91
CA PHE A 332 -20.39 -2.58 6.71
C PHE A 332 -21.05 -1.65 5.70
N ILE A 333 -21.46 -2.18 4.55
CA ILE A 333 -22.04 -1.38 3.47
C ILE A 333 -23.42 -1.91 3.07
N ARG A 334 -24.46 -1.12 3.33
CA ARG A 334 -25.83 -1.43 2.91
C ARG A 334 -26.10 -0.88 1.50
N GLY A 335 -25.66 -1.62 0.50
CA GLY A 335 -25.93 -1.35 -0.91
C GLY A 335 -24.94 -2.06 -1.83
N VAL A 336 -25.01 -1.74 -3.13
CA VAL A 336 -24.08 -2.26 -4.13
C VAL A 336 -22.84 -1.37 -4.19
N VAL A 337 -21.68 -1.97 -4.43
CA VAL A 337 -20.42 -1.23 -4.60
C VAL A 337 -19.74 -1.60 -5.91
N GLY A 338 -18.73 -0.81 -6.29
CA GLY A 338 -17.97 -0.99 -7.52
C GLY A 338 -17.03 -2.20 -7.51
N GLU A 339 -16.00 -2.12 -8.34
CA GLU A 339 -15.03 -3.18 -8.59
C GLU A 339 -13.98 -3.30 -7.47
N ARG A 340 -13.30 -4.44 -7.42
CA ARG A 340 -12.16 -4.70 -6.51
C ARG A 340 -12.48 -4.53 -5.02
N PHE A 341 -13.71 -4.90 -4.64
CA PHE A 341 -14.09 -4.96 -3.22
C PHE A 341 -13.17 -5.92 -2.45
N CYS A 342 -12.57 -5.44 -1.37
CA CYS A 342 -11.62 -6.17 -0.52
C CYS A 342 -10.39 -6.71 -1.26
N VAL A 343 -9.91 -6.00 -2.28
CA VAL A 343 -8.62 -6.32 -2.91
C VAL A 343 -7.50 -6.28 -1.86
N ARG A 344 -6.69 -7.34 -1.78
CA ARG A 344 -5.63 -7.48 -0.77
C ARG A 344 -6.09 -7.34 0.69
N ASN A 345 -7.34 -7.68 1.01
CA ASN A 345 -7.75 -7.77 2.42
C ASN A 345 -6.92 -8.86 3.12
N SER A 346 -6.36 -8.53 4.26
CA SER A 346 -5.47 -9.39 5.04
C SER A 346 -6.00 -9.67 6.44
N GLY A 347 -7.14 -9.11 6.85
CA GLY A 347 -7.70 -9.43 8.17
C GLY A 347 -8.99 -8.73 8.58
N ALA A 348 -9.55 -7.82 7.77
CA ALA A 348 -10.81 -7.16 8.12
C ALA A 348 -12.04 -8.05 7.87
N LEU A 349 -13.10 -7.78 8.63
CA LEU A 349 -14.46 -8.25 8.38
C LEU A 349 -15.18 -7.23 7.49
N ALA A 350 -15.64 -7.64 6.32
CA ALA A 350 -16.38 -6.77 5.41
C ALA A 350 -17.70 -7.41 4.96
N ILE A 351 -18.80 -6.66 5.05
CA ILE A 351 -20.15 -7.13 4.74
C ILE A 351 -20.83 -6.12 3.81
N VAL A 352 -21.37 -6.60 2.69
CA VAL A 352 -21.95 -5.77 1.62
C VAL A 352 -23.13 -6.45 0.94
N GLU A 353 -24.05 -5.68 0.32
CA GLU A 353 -25.24 -6.24 -0.33
C GLU A 353 -25.02 -6.62 -1.82
N GLY A 354 -23.94 -6.16 -2.45
CA GLY A 354 -23.55 -6.57 -3.79
C GLY A 354 -22.26 -5.89 -4.24
N ILE A 355 -21.51 -6.52 -5.14
CA ILE A 355 -20.20 -6.03 -5.59
C ILE A 355 -20.04 -6.16 -7.12
N GLY A 356 -19.19 -5.30 -7.69
CA GLY A 356 -18.75 -5.40 -9.08
C GLY A 356 -17.70 -6.50 -9.32
N ASP A 357 -16.96 -6.37 -10.43
CA ASP A 357 -15.93 -7.34 -10.84
C ASP A 357 -14.72 -7.34 -9.89
N HIS A 358 -13.95 -8.43 -9.90
CA HIS A 358 -12.68 -8.58 -9.17
C HIS A 358 -12.81 -8.50 -7.63
N GLY A 359 -13.96 -8.86 -7.07
CA GLY A 359 -14.11 -8.97 -5.61
C GLY A 359 -13.14 -9.99 -4.99
N CYS A 360 -12.61 -9.68 -3.81
CA CYS A 360 -11.64 -10.52 -3.07
C CYS A 360 -10.33 -10.81 -3.82
N GLU A 361 -9.98 -10.02 -4.84
CA GLU A 361 -8.75 -10.17 -5.60
C GLU A 361 -7.52 -10.06 -4.67
N TYR A 362 -6.58 -11.01 -4.72
CA TYR A 362 -5.39 -11.06 -3.88
C TYR A 362 -5.64 -11.03 -2.35
N MET A 363 -6.84 -11.40 -1.88
CA MET A 363 -7.14 -11.47 -0.46
C MET A 363 -6.31 -12.58 0.21
N THR A 364 -5.68 -12.26 1.34
CA THR A 364 -4.77 -13.14 2.10
C THR A 364 -5.29 -13.46 3.50
N GLY A 365 -6.38 -12.84 3.95
CA GLY A 365 -6.94 -13.03 5.28
C GLY A 365 -8.22 -12.23 5.49
N GLY A 366 -8.84 -12.40 6.65
CA GLY A 366 -10.11 -11.75 6.98
C GLY A 366 -11.34 -12.52 6.52
N THR A 367 -12.51 -11.89 6.67
CA THR A 367 -13.81 -12.47 6.32
C THR A 367 -14.62 -11.50 5.48
N VAL A 368 -15.06 -11.94 4.31
CA VAL A 368 -15.95 -11.16 3.43
C VAL A 368 -17.31 -11.84 3.36
N ILE A 369 -18.39 -11.08 3.48
CA ILE A 369 -19.77 -11.56 3.33
C ILE A 369 -20.48 -10.70 2.30
N VAL A 370 -20.90 -11.30 1.19
CA VAL A 370 -21.66 -10.64 0.12
C VAL A 370 -23.09 -11.17 0.17
N LEU A 371 -24.04 -10.30 0.52
CA LEU A 371 -25.47 -10.62 0.65
C LEU A 371 -26.24 -10.41 -0.66
N GLY A 372 -25.59 -10.63 -1.79
CA GLY A 372 -26.16 -10.48 -3.12
C GLY A 372 -25.16 -10.82 -4.22
N GLN A 373 -25.33 -10.20 -5.39
CA GLN A 373 -24.55 -10.55 -6.59
C GLN A 373 -23.08 -10.14 -6.49
N THR A 374 -22.23 -10.96 -7.13
CA THR A 374 -20.82 -10.66 -7.40
C THR A 374 -20.60 -10.48 -8.89
N GLY A 375 -19.66 -9.60 -9.26
CA GLY A 375 -19.15 -9.51 -10.63
C GLY A 375 -18.15 -10.62 -10.98
N ARG A 376 -17.61 -10.55 -12.20
CA ARG A 376 -16.70 -11.54 -12.78
C ARG A 376 -15.35 -11.59 -12.07
N ASN A 377 -14.64 -12.70 -12.26
CA ASN A 377 -13.28 -12.91 -11.76
C ASN A 377 -13.16 -12.75 -10.23
N PHE A 378 -14.22 -13.13 -9.51
CA PHE A 378 -14.27 -13.13 -8.06
C PHE A 378 -13.22 -14.10 -7.49
N ALA A 379 -12.53 -13.68 -6.44
CA ALA A 379 -11.48 -14.41 -5.72
C ALA A 379 -10.20 -14.75 -6.53
N ALA A 380 -9.93 -14.02 -7.62
CA ALA A 380 -8.68 -14.18 -8.36
C ALA A 380 -7.45 -13.89 -7.50
N GLY A 381 -6.49 -14.83 -7.46
CA GLY A 381 -5.30 -14.72 -6.61
C GLY A 381 -5.57 -14.72 -5.11
N MET A 382 -6.79 -15.07 -4.66
CA MET A 382 -7.11 -15.17 -3.24
C MET A 382 -6.36 -16.35 -2.63
N SER A 383 -5.43 -16.07 -1.71
CA SER A 383 -4.56 -17.06 -1.08
C SER A 383 -4.84 -17.26 0.42
N GLY A 384 -5.71 -16.45 1.02
CA GLY A 384 -6.18 -16.68 2.39
C GLY A 384 -7.48 -15.97 2.75
N GLY A 385 -8.06 -16.34 3.90
CA GLY A 385 -9.33 -15.82 4.39
C GLY A 385 -10.56 -16.62 3.96
N ARG A 386 -11.75 -16.10 4.28
CA ARG A 386 -13.05 -16.74 3.96
C ARG A 386 -14.00 -15.74 3.29
N ALA A 387 -14.63 -16.12 2.19
CA ALA A 387 -15.65 -15.31 1.55
C ALA A 387 -16.99 -16.06 1.49
N PHE A 388 -18.03 -15.52 2.10
CA PHE A 388 -19.38 -16.06 2.08
C PHE A 388 -20.24 -15.27 1.09
N VAL A 389 -20.92 -15.95 0.18
CA VAL A 389 -21.72 -15.29 -0.87
C VAL A 389 -23.11 -15.91 -0.92
N LEU A 390 -24.12 -15.05 -0.82
CA LEU A 390 -25.52 -15.42 -1.00
C LEU A 390 -25.83 -15.61 -2.48
N ASP A 391 -26.44 -16.76 -2.83
CA ASP A 391 -26.86 -17.11 -4.19
C ASP A 391 -25.72 -16.95 -5.23
N LEU A 392 -24.54 -17.47 -4.89
CA LEU A 392 -23.32 -17.36 -5.69
C LEU A 392 -23.49 -17.91 -7.12
N GLU A 393 -23.19 -17.07 -8.11
CA GLU A 393 -23.02 -17.49 -9.50
C GLU A 393 -21.62 -18.07 -9.72
N LYS A 394 -21.53 -19.38 -9.93
CA LYS A 394 -20.25 -20.09 -10.03
C LYS A 394 -19.43 -19.65 -11.25
N ALA A 395 -20.09 -19.23 -12.33
CA ALA A 395 -19.41 -18.76 -13.54
C ALA A 395 -18.56 -17.49 -13.32
N ASN A 396 -18.86 -16.73 -12.26
CA ASN A 396 -18.14 -15.50 -11.93
C ASN A 396 -16.88 -15.75 -11.10
N VAL A 397 -16.69 -16.96 -10.55
CA VAL A 397 -15.56 -17.28 -9.67
C VAL A 397 -14.34 -17.69 -10.49
N ASN A 398 -13.19 -17.09 -10.18
CA ASN A 398 -11.91 -17.58 -10.67
C ASN A 398 -11.45 -18.76 -9.79
N SER A 399 -11.51 -19.97 -10.34
CA SER A 399 -11.23 -21.22 -9.60
C SER A 399 -9.76 -21.62 -9.56
N GLU A 400 -8.83 -20.75 -9.96
CA GLU A 400 -7.39 -21.07 -10.03
C GLU A 400 -6.81 -21.46 -8.65
N MET A 401 -7.25 -20.80 -7.58
CA MET A 401 -6.73 -21.03 -6.22
C MET A 401 -7.80 -21.43 -5.19
N VAL A 402 -9.09 -21.26 -5.53
CA VAL A 402 -10.19 -21.40 -4.57
C VAL A 402 -11.17 -22.51 -4.97
N ASP A 403 -11.83 -23.06 -3.95
CA ASP A 403 -12.96 -23.97 -4.08
C ASP A 403 -14.26 -23.33 -3.57
N ILE A 404 -15.38 -23.79 -4.09
CA ILE A 404 -16.73 -23.39 -3.67
C ILE A 404 -17.32 -24.52 -2.82
N LEU A 405 -17.58 -24.23 -1.54
CA LEU A 405 -17.99 -25.18 -0.51
C LEU A 405 -19.33 -24.76 0.11
N ALA A 406 -20.02 -25.71 0.73
CA ALA A 406 -21.10 -25.40 1.66
C ALA A 406 -20.54 -24.75 2.94
N VAL A 407 -21.35 -23.97 3.66
CA VAL A 407 -20.92 -23.37 4.93
C VAL A 407 -20.62 -24.47 5.96
N PRO A 408 -19.37 -24.55 6.48
CA PRO A 408 -18.99 -25.51 7.51
C PRO A 408 -19.74 -25.29 8.82
N GLN A 409 -20.01 -26.37 9.58
CA GLN A 409 -20.81 -26.31 10.81
C GLN A 409 -20.22 -25.38 11.87
N ASP A 410 -18.90 -25.38 12.02
CA ASP A 410 -18.15 -24.52 12.95
C ASP A 410 -18.22 -23.02 12.58
N GLN A 411 -18.60 -22.70 11.33
CA GLN A 411 -18.71 -21.32 10.85
C GLN A 411 -20.14 -20.76 10.92
N ILE A 412 -21.16 -21.60 11.07
CA ILE A 412 -22.57 -21.17 11.02
C ILE A 412 -22.88 -20.10 12.08
N SER A 413 -22.46 -20.32 13.32
CA SER A 413 -22.69 -19.39 14.43
C SER A 413 -22.00 -18.05 14.21
N ASN A 414 -20.74 -18.08 13.75
CA ASN A 414 -19.97 -16.86 13.46
C ASN A 414 -20.59 -16.06 12.32
N LEU A 415 -21.00 -16.75 11.24
CA LEU A 415 -21.67 -16.12 10.10
C LEU A 415 -22.99 -15.47 10.52
N LYS A 416 -23.81 -16.16 11.33
CA LYS A 416 -25.06 -15.62 11.86
C LYS A 416 -24.82 -14.38 12.72
N ASN A 417 -23.81 -14.40 13.58
CA ASN A 417 -23.45 -13.27 14.42
C ASN A 417 -23.00 -12.06 13.59
N ASN A 418 -22.16 -12.28 12.58
CA ASN A 418 -21.69 -11.22 11.68
C ASN A 418 -22.84 -10.57 10.91
N ILE A 419 -23.77 -11.38 10.37
CA ILE A 419 -24.95 -10.86 9.66
C ILE A 419 -25.91 -10.14 10.63
N SER A 420 -26.02 -10.62 11.88
CA SER A 420 -26.82 -9.95 12.93
C SER A 420 -26.24 -8.59 13.33
N MET A 421 -24.92 -8.50 13.44
CA MET A 421 -24.22 -7.23 13.67
C MET A 421 -24.41 -6.28 12.48
N PHE A 422 -24.26 -6.78 11.24
CA PHE A 422 -24.53 -6.00 10.04
C PHE A 422 -25.97 -5.47 10.01
N PHE A 423 -26.97 -6.30 10.34
CA PHE A 423 -28.36 -5.86 10.45
C PHE A 423 -28.53 -4.76 11.50
N THR A 424 -27.90 -4.91 12.66
CA THR A 424 -27.99 -3.94 13.77
C THR A 424 -27.37 -2.58 13.39
N GLU A 425 -26.21 -2.59 12.73
CA GLU A 425 -25.51 -1.36 12.35
C GLU A 425 -26.11 -0.67 11.12
N THR A 426 -26.76 -1.42 10.21
CA THR A 426 -27.20 -0.87 8.91
C THR A 426 -28.70 -0.83 8.69
N GLY A 427 -29.47 -1.64 9.40
CA GLY A 427 -30.88 -1.89 9.12
C GLY A 427 -31.14 -2.61 7.79
N SER A 428 -30.17 -3.38 7.26
CA SER A 428 -30.31 -4.10 5.99
C SER A 428 -31.52 -5.03 5.97
N GLU A 429 -32.44 -4.79 5.03
CA GLU A 429 -33.63 -5.64 4.85
C GLU A 429 -33.26 -7.06 4.43
N ILE A 430 -32.22 -7.22 3.62
CA ILE A 430 -31.72 -8.53 3.17
C ILE A 430 -31.20 -9.33 4.37
N ALA A 431 -30.35 -8.73 5.19
CA ALA A 431 -29.85 -9.36 6.41
C ALA A 431 -31.00 -9.74 7.35
N GLY A 432 -31.97 -8.83 7.55
CA GLY A 432 -33.16 -9.11 8.35
C GLY A 432 -34.01 -10.26 7.83
N GLN A 433 -34.16 -10.40 6.51
CA GLN A 433 -34.88 -11.51 5.89
C GLN A 433 -34.13 -12.84 6.05
N LEU A 434 -32.81 -12.86 5.87
CA LEU A 434 -31.99 -14.05 6.07
C LEU A 434 -32.07 -14.56 7.51
N LEU A 435 -32.07 -13.64 8.49
CA LEU A 435 -32.11 -13.98 9.92
C LEU A 435 -33.45 -14.54 10.38
N LYS A 436 -34.57 -14.21 9.71
CA LYS A 436 -35.92 -14.70 10.07
C LYS A 436 -36.07 -16.22 9.86
N ASP A 437 -35.46 -16.77 8.82
CA ASP A 437 -35.50 -18.20 8.50
C ASP A 437 -34.08 -18.69 8.21
N TRP A 438 -33.24 -18.65 9.24
CA TRP A 438 -31.80 -18.86 9.13
C TRP A 438 -31.44 -20.23 8.56
N GLU A 439 -32.06 -21.30 9.06
CA GLU A 439 -31.75 -22.67 8.66
C GLU A 439 -32.00 -22.91 7.18
N LYS A 440 -33.13 -22.40 6.67
CA LYS A 440 -33.46 -22.49 5.24
C LYS A 440 -32.54 -21.63 4.38
N ASN A 441 -32.24 -20.41 4.82
CA ASN A 441 -31.41 -19.49 4.06
C ASN A 441 -29.93 -19.86 4.05
N LEU A 442 -29.45 -20.63 5.03
CA LEU A 442 -28.07 -21.09 5.09
C LEU A 442 -27.67 -21.87 3.84
N ALA A 443 -28.57 -22.68 3.27
CA ALA A 443 -28.31 -23.46 2.06
C ALA A 443 -28.06 -22.61 0.80
N ARG A 444 -28.42 -21.32 0.84
CA ARG A 444 -28.18 -20.36 -0.25
C ARG A 444 -26.81 -19.70 -0.17
N ILE A 445 -26.12 -19.83 0.96
CA ILE A 445 -24.81 -19.22 1.17
C ILE A 445 -23.75 -20.23 0.80
N SER A 446 -22.86 -19.83 -0.11
CA SER A 446 -21.66 -20.58 -0.47
C SER A 446 -20.44 -19.98 0.21
N LEU A 447 -19.51 -20.83 0.63
CA LEU A 447 -18.17 -20.44 1.07
C LEU A 447 -17.21 -20.56 -0.11
N VAL A 448 -16.52 -19.47 -0.47
CA VAL A 448 -15.37 -19.47 -1.37
C VAL A 448 -14.11 -19.42 -0.52
N MET A 449 -13.26 -20.42 -0.66
CA MET A 449 -12.09 -20.62 0.20
C MET A 449 -10.86 -21.07 -0.59
N PRO A 450 -9.67 -20.49 -0.35
CA PRO A 450 -8.43 -20.93 -0.98
C PRO A 450 -8.03 -22.33 -0.52
N ARG A 451 -7.62 -23.18 -1.47
CA ARG A 451 -7.25 -24.59 -1.22
C ARG A 451 -6.10 -24.73 -0.23
N ASP A 452 -5.02 -23.98 -0.45
CA ASP A 452 -3.81 -24.06 0.37
C ASP A 452 -4.07 -23.55 1.78
N TYR A 453 -4.82 -22.46 1.89
CA TYR A 453 -5.25 -21.92 3.18
C TYR A 453 -6.11 -22.91 3.96
N ALA A 454 -7.06 -23.59 3.30
CA ALA A 454 -7.87 -24.63 3.93
C ALA A 454 -7.02 -25.79 4.45
N ARG A 455 -6.00 -26.21 3.69
CA ARG A 455 -5.05 -27.24 4.10
C ARG A 455 -4.23 -26.82 5.31
N VAL A 456 -3.70 -25.59 5.31
CA VAL A 456 -2.95 -25.04 6.44
C VAL A 456 -3.82 -24.99 7.70
N LEU A 457 -5.07 -24.53 7.61
CA LEU A 457 -5.97 -24.49 8.76
C LEU A 457 -6.28 -25.87 9.33
N ALA A 458 -6.53 -26.86 8.45
CA ALA A 458 -6.75 -28.24 8.88
C ALA A 458 -5.51 -28.84 9.55
N ALA A 459 -4.31 -28.51 9.06
CA ALA A 459 -3.05 -28.92 9.65
C ALA A 459 -2.84 -28.28 11.03
N MET A 460 -3.09 -26.98 11.17
CA MET A 460 -3.02 -26.28 12.45
C MET A 460 -3.98 -26.90 13.48
N GLU A 461 -5.23 -27.16 13.11
CA GLU A 461 -6.21 -27.79 14.00
C GLU A 461 -5.77 -29.21 14.41
N ARG A 462 -5.17 -29.97 13.49
CA ARG A 462 -4.59 -31.28 13.79
C ARG A 462 -3.40 -31.17 14.75
N ALA A 463 -2.50 -30.23 14.52
CA ALA A 463 -1.34 -29.99 15.38
C ALA A 463 -1.77 -29.64 16.82
N GLU A 464 -2.76 -28.74 16.97
CA GLU A 464 -3.32 -28.38 18.28
C GLU A 464 -3.95 -29.58 18.99
N ARG A 465 -4.69 -30.42 18.25
CA ARG A 465 -5.33 -31.63 18.80
C ARG A 465 -4.32 -32.71 19.20
N GLU A 466 -3.23 -32.85 18.45
CA GLU A 466 -2.19 -33.86 18.64
C GLU A 466 -1.02 -33.36 19.52
N GLY A 467 -1.00 -32.07 19.87
CA GLY A 467 0.08 -31.44 20.66
C GLY A 467 1.40 -31.30 19.91
N LEU A 468 1.36 -31.20 18.59
CA LEU A 468 2.54 -31.09 17.70
C LEU A 468 2.98 -29.63 17.49
N PRO A 469 4.27 -29.39 17.15
CA PRO A 469 4.73 -28.04 16.78
C PRO A 469 4.01 -27.54 15.52
N VAL A 470 3.21 -26.48 15.66
CA VAL A 470 2.39 -25.92 14.57
C VAL A 470 3.27 -25.45 13.41
N ASP A 471 4.40 -24.78 13.71
CA ASP A 471 5.27 -24.19 12.70
C ASP A 471 5.89 -25.23 11.75
N GLU A 472 6.30 -26.39 12.28
CA GLU A 472 6.89 -27.46 11.46
C GLU A 472 5.84 -28.06 10.52
N LEU A 473 4.62 -28.30 11.03
CA LEU A 473 3.54 -28.90 10.25
C LEU A 473 3.02 -27.94 9.16
N VAL A 474 2.95 -26.64 9.45
CA VAL A 474 2.56 -25.62 8.47
C VAL A 474 3.60 -25.51 7.36
N MET A 475 4.89 -25.53 7.70
CA MET A 475 5.98 -25.50 6.72
C MET A 475 5.99 -26.75 5.82
N GLU A 476 5.72 -27.93 6.38
CA GLU A 476 5.60 -29.18 5.62
C GLU A 476 4.43 -29.12 4.62
N VAL A 477 3.26 -28.65 5.05
CA VAL A 477 2.09 -28.51 4.19
C VAL A 477 2.30 -27.46 3.11
N ALA A 478 2.94 -26.34 3.43
CA ALA A 478 3.27 -25.30 2.45
C ALA A 478 4.31 -25.78 1.41
N ALA A 479 5.28 -26.60 1.82
CA ALA A 479 6.33 -27.10 0.93
C ALA A 479 5.85 -28.19 -0.04
N ASN A 480 4.86 -28.98 0.35
CA ASN A 480 4.38 -30.13 -0.43
C ASN A 480 3.26 -29.77 -1.43
N GLY A 481 2.87 -28.50 -1.49
CA GLY A 481 1.74 -28.03 -2.31
C GLY A 481 0.50 -28.81 -1.98
#